data_AF-A0A6L8F1L3-F1
#
_entry.id   AF-A0A6L8F1L3-F1
#
_cell.length_a   1.000
_cell.length_b   1.000
_cell.length_c   1.000
_cell.angle_alpha   90.00
_cell.angle_beta   90.00
_cell.angle_gamma   90.00
#
_symmetry.space_group_name_H-M   'P 1'
#
loop_
_entity.id
_entity.type
_entity.pdbx_description
1 polymer ?
#
loop_
_entity_poly.entity_id
_entity_poly.type
_entity_poly.pdbx_seq_one_letter_code
_entity_poly.pdbx_strand_id
1 'polypeptide(L)'
;MRDKSTLVKYTREELERVPDETDWKKVDTMTDEEVYQDACNDRDVQPTDQTFWETAPLPDHFMGIDPDLLKWFKTHTVDYEAHINTVLRSYVEAKTNK
;
A
#
# COMPACT_ATOMS: atom_id res chain seq x y z
N MET A 1 17.57 -10.43 -39.29
CA MET A 1 16.88 -10.70 -38.01
C MET A 1 16.49 -9.34 -37.45
N ARG A 2 15.19 -9.02 -37.36
CA ARG A 2 14.75 -7.73 -36.79
C ARG A 2 14.73 -7.88 -35.27
N ASP A 3 15.45 -7.00 -34.61
CA ASP A 3 15.37 -6.79 -33.16
C ASP A 3 13.92 -6.46 -32.80
N LYS A 4 13.27 -7.33 -32.01
CA LYS A 4 11.90 -7.12 -31.55
C LYS A 4 11.98 -6.33 -30.25
N SER A 5 12.05 -5.01 -30.34
CA SER A 5 11.93 -4.17 -29.16
C SER A 5 10.50 -4.27 -28.61
N THR A 6 10.33 -4.88 -27.42
CA THR A 6 9.05 -5.07 -26.71
C THR A 6 8.51 -3.77 -26.09
N LEU A 7 9.30 -2.69 -26.11
CA LEU A 7 8.93 -1.40 -25.54
C LEU A 7 8.07 -0.60 -26.53
N VAL A 8 6.80 -0.40 -26.17
CA VAL A 8 5.87 0.48 -26.87
C VAL A 8 5.80 1.82 -26.13
N LYS A 9 5.79 2.93 -26.86
CA LYS A 9 5.66 4.28 -26.30
C LYS A 9 4.30 4.85 -26.70
N TYR A 10 3.58 5.38 -25.73
CA TYR A 10 2.32 6.08 -25.93
C TYR A 10 2.38 7.46 -25.28
N THR A 11 1.74 8.43 -25.92
CA THR A 11 1.33 9.68 -25.27
C THR A 11 0.08 9.44 -24.41
N ARG A 12 -0.25 10.39 -23.52
CA ARG A 12 -1.41 10.26 -22.64
C ARG A 12 -2.71 10.16 -23.43
N GLU A 13 -2.84 10.98 -24.47
CA GLU A 13 -4.01 11.03 -25.35
C GLU A 13 -4.15 9.76 -26.20
N GLU A 14 -3.05 9.08 -26.52
CA GLU A 14 -3.06 7.80 -27.22
C GLU A 14 -3.48 6.66 -26.30
N LEU A 15 -3.03 6.64 -25.04
CA LEU A 15 -3.41 5.60 -24.06
C LEU A 15 -4.92 5.54 -23.83
N GLU A 16 -5.62 6.68 -23.82
CA GLU A 16 -7.07 6.74 -23.67
C GLU A 16 -7.82 5.98 -24.80
N ARG A 17 -7.16 5.76 -25.94
CA ARG A 17 -7.72 5.07 -27.11
C ARG A 17 -7.25 3.62 -27.22
N VAL A 18 -6.28 3.21 -26.43
CA VAL A 18 -5.82 1.82 -26.38
C VAL A 18 -6.85 1.03 -25.56
N PRO A 19 -7.46 -0.02 -26.15
CA PRO A 19 -8.38 -0.86 -25.39
C PRO A 19 -7.62 -1.57 -24.27
N ASP A 20 -8.29 -1.72 -23.14
CA ASP A 20 -7.75 -2.51 -22.04
C ASP A 20 -7.77 -4.00 -22.42
N GLU A 21 -6.60 -4.64 -22.38
CA GLU A 21 -6.43 -6.06 -22.67
C GLU A 21 -6.33 -6.91 -21.39
N THR A 22 -6.43 -6.28 -20.22
CA THR A 22 -6.30 -6.94 -18.92
C THR A 22 -7.56 -7.75 -18.59
N ASP A 23 -7.40 -9.03 -18.27
CA ASP A 23 -8.49 -9.86 -17.76
C ASP A 23 -8.74 -9.59 -16.26
N TRP A 24 -9.49 -8.52 -15.98
CA TRP A 24 -9.83 -8.12 -14.61
C TRP A 24 -10.63 -9.16 -13.85
N LYS A 25 -11.46 -9.95 -14.53
CA LYS A 25 -12.24 -11.01 -13.86
C LYS A 25 -11.33 -12.09 -13.32
N LYS A 26 -10.28 -12.45 -14.06
CA LYS A 26 -9.26 -13.37 -13.56
C LYS A 26 -8.60 -12.77 -12.31
N VAL A 27 -8.10 -11.54 -12.40
CA VAL A 27 -7.41 -10.84 -11.29
C VAL A 27 -8.27 -10.81 -10.02
N ASP A 28 -9.55 -10.43 -10.14
CA ASP A 28 -10.48 -10.34 -9.01
C ASP A 28 -10.75 -11.68 -8.32
N THR A 29 -10.52 -12.81 -9.01
CA THR A 29 -10.77 -14.16 -8.49
C THR A 29 -9.51 -14.88 -8.01
N MET A 30 -8.32 -14.28 -8.21
CA MET A 30 -7.07 -14.89 -7.81
C MET A 30 -6.99 -15.00 -6.29
N THR A 31 -6.52 -16.16 -5.83
CA THR A 31 -6.22 -16.38 -4.41
C THR A 31 -4.87 -15.75 -4.03
N ASP A 32 -4.69 -15.43 -2.75
CA ASP A 32 -3.42 -14.88 -2.25
C ASP A 32 -2.23 -15.80 -2.56
N GLU A 33 -2.42 -17.12 -2.53
CA GLU A 33 -1.38 -18.09 -2.89
C GLU A 33 -1.00 -18.00 -4.37
N GLU A 34 -1.99 -17.88 -5.27
CA GLU A 34 -1.71 -17.71 -6.70
C GLU A 34 -0.98 -16.39 -6.98
N VAL A 35 -1.40 -15.30 -6.33
CA VAL A 35 -0.71 -14.00 -6.43
C VAL A 35 0.73 -14.13 -5.94
N TYR A 36 0.96 -14.84 -4.83
CA TYR A 36 2.29 -15.04 -4.28
C TYR A 36 3.19 -15.88 -5.20
N GLN A 37 2.66 -16.95 -5.79
CA GLN A 37 3.40 -17.78 -6.75
C GLN A 37 3.71 -17.01 -8.05
N ASP A 38 2.76 -16.23 -8.56
CA ASP A 38 2.99 -15.38 -9.73
C ASP A 38 4.11 -14.36 -9.46
N ALA A 39 4.11 -13.72 -8.29
CA ALA A 39 5.19 -12.83 -7.87
C ALA A 39 6.54 -13.56 -7.73
N CYS A 40 6.57 -14.79 -7.18
CA CYS A 40 7.80 -15.59 -7.12
C CYS A 40 8.39 -15.88 -8.51
N ASN A 41 7.54 -16.00 -9.53
CA ASN A 41 7.94 -16.26 -10.91
C ASN A 41 8.32 -14.97 -11.68
N ASP A 42 7.99 -13.79 -11.14
CA ASP A 42 8.37 -12.50 -11.70
C ASP A 42 9.84 -12.18 -11.37
N ARG A 43 10.64 -11.85 -12.38
CA ARG A 43 12.05 -11.50 -12.18
C ARG A 43 12.23 -10.06 -11.69
N ASP A 44 11.29 -9.18 -12.01
CA ASP A 44 11.36 -7.76 -11.72
C ASP A 44 10.67 -7.43 -10.39
N VAL A 45 9.68 -8.23 -9.96
CA VAL A 45 8.87 -7.98 -8.76
C VAL A 45 8.68 -9.24 -7.90
N GLN A 46 9.75 -9.71 -7.27
CA GLN A 46 9.68 -10.83 -6.32
C GLN A 46 9.06 -10.40 -4.98
N PRO A 47 8.42 -11.32 -4.22
CA PRO A 47 7.92 -11.04 -2.89
C PRO A 47 9.04 -10.59 -1.94
N THR A 48 8.74 -9.62 -1.09
CA THR A 48 9.65 -9.18 -0.02
C THR A 48 9.33 -9.94 1.27
N ASP A 49 10.36 -10.40 1.98
CA ASP A 49 10.23 -11.07 3.27
C ASP A 49 10.73 -10.20 4.42
N GLN A 50 10.79 -10.76 5.63
CA GLN A 50 11.28 -10.05 6.80
C GLN A 50 12.72 -9.55 6.62
N THR A 51 13.58 -10.35 5.97
CA THR A 51 14.99 -10.01 5.75
C THR A 51 15.16 -8.83 4.80
N PHE A 52 14.30 -8.71 3.78
CA PHE A 52 14.25 -7.52 2.94
C PHE A 52 14.04 -6.23 3.77
N TRP A 53 13.18 -6.29 4.79
CA TRP A 53 12.83 -5.12 5.61
C TRP A 53 13.78 -4.85 6.77
N GLU A 54 14.74 -5.74 7.08
CA GLU A 54 15.65 -5.60 8.24
C GLU A 54 16.46 -4.30 8.25
N THR A 55 16.81 -3.79 7.07
CA THR A 55 17.62 -2.56 6.92
C THR A 55 16.82 -1.39 6.35
N ALA A 56 15.50 -1.54 6.23
CA ALA A 56 14.66 -0.49 5.70
C ALA A 56 14.73 0.76 6.59
N PRO A 57 14.96 1.95 6.01
CA PRO A 57 15.02 3.17 6.80
C PRO A 57 13.67 3.43 7.44
N LEU A 58 13.67 3.56 8.75
CA LEU A 58 12.52 4.00 9.51
C LEU A 58 12.37 5.52 9.33
N PRO A 59 11.18 6.05 8.96
CA PRO A 59 10.95 7.50 8.97
C PRO A 59 11.34 8.14 10.31
N ASP A 60 11.85 9.37 10.24
CA ASP A 60 12.37 10.10 11.41
C ASP A 60 11.32 10.36 12.50
N HIS A 61 10.03 10.26 12.15
CA HIS A 61 8.92 10.57 13.05
C HIS A 61 7.91 9.43 13.06
N PHE A 62 8.00 8.59 14.10
CA PHE A 62 6.95 7.64 14.46
C PHE A 62 6.19 8.13 15.68
N MET A 63 4.86 8.11 15.61
CA MET A 63 4.03 8.22 16.79
C MET A 63 3.93 6.84 17.44
N GLY A 64 4.60 6.66 18.58
CA GLY A 64 4.45 5.46 19.39
C GLY A 64 3.05 5.43 20.02
N ILE A 65 2.19 4.57 19.51
CA ILE A 65 0.87 4.29 20.10
C ILE A 65 0.94 2.91 20.75
N ASP A 66 0.40 2.81 21.96
CA ASP A 66 0.26 1.53 22.66
C ASP A 66 -0.50 0.51 21.76
N PRO A 67 0.01 -0.72 21.59
CA PRO A 67 -0.61 -1.69 20.68
C PRO A 67 -2.07 -2.03 21.02
N ASP A 68 -2.42 -2.11 22.31
CA ASP A 68 -3.79 -2.43 22.73
C ASP A 68 -4.73 -1.25 22.47
N LEU A 69 -4.24 -0.02 22.66
CA LEU A 69 -4.97 1.19 22.30
C LEU A 69 -5.19 1.28 20.79
N LEU A 70 -4.17 1.02 19.97
CA LEU A 70 -4.30 1.01 18.51
C LEU A 70 -5.28 -0.05 18.05
N LYS A 71 -5.22 -1.25 18.64
CA LYS A 71 -6.18 -2.33 18.37
C LYS A 71 -7.60 -1.90 18.70
N TRP A 72 -7.82 -1.27 19.85
CA TRP A 72 -9.13 -0.75 20.23
C TRP A 72 -9.63 0.27 19.19
N PHE A 73 -8.82 1.24 18.77
CA PHE A 73 -9.25 2.22 17.76
C PHE A 73 -9.63 1.55 16.42
N LYS A 74 -8.84 0.57 15.96
CA LYS A 74 -9.12 -0.19 14.73
C LYS A 74 -10.44 -0.96 14.77
N THR A 75 -10.89 -1.43 15.94
CA THR A 75 -12.16 -2.16 16.03
C THR A 75 -13.38 -1.24 16.07
N HIS A 76 -13.22 0.04 16.37
CA HIS A 76 -14.35 0.97 16.58
C HIS A 76 -14.65 1.83 15.36
N THR A 77 -13.67 2.10 14.49
CA THR A 77 -13.88 2.95 13.31
C THR A 77 -12.99 2.52 12.14
N VAL A 78 -13.50 2.66 10.91
CA VAL A 78 -12.69 2.49 9.69
C VAL A 78 -11.60 3.58 9.62
N ASP A 79 -11.92 4.81 9.99
CA ASP A 79 -11.00 5.97 9.96
C ASP A 79 -10.27 6.19 11.30
N TYR A 80 -9.70 5.11 11.86
CA TYR A 80 -9.17 5.10 13.22
C TYR A 80 -8.04 6.13 13.45
N GLU A 81 -7.26 6.44 12.42
CA GLU A 81 -6.17 7.43 12.46
C GLU A 81 -6.69 8.86 12.64
N ALA A 82 -7.77 9.22 11.94
CA ALA A 82 -8.40 10.53 12.08
C ALA A 82 -9.01 10.70 13.48
N HIS A 83 -9.58 9.61 14.02
CA HIS A 83 -10.14 9.61 15.36
C HIS A 83 -9.06 9.80 16.43
N ILE A 84 -7.92 9.08 16.34
CA ILE A 84 -6.76 9.27 17.21
C ILE A 84 -6.31 10.73 17.20
N ASN A 85 -6.15 11.31 16.02
CA ASN A 85 -5.73 12.71 15.88
C ASN A 85 -6.71 13.69 16.52
N THR A 86 -8.01 13.45 16.38
CA THR A 86 -9.07 14.28 17.00
C THR A 86 -8.96 14.26 18.51
N VAL A 87 -8.84 13.06 19.11
CA VAL A 87 -8.70 12.89 20.56
C VAL A 87 -7.45 13.60 21.09
N LEU A 88 -6.32 13.43 20.40
CA LEU A 88 -5.05 14.06 20.79
C LEU A 88 -5.14 15.60 20.74
N ARG A 89 -5.79 16.17 19.72
CA ARG A 89 -6.00 17.63 19.63
C ARG A 89 -6.83 18.14 20.80
N SER A 90 -7.96 17.49 21.09
CA SER A 90 -8.82 17.89 22.21
C SER A 90 -8.09 17.83 23.56
N TYR A 91 -7.23 16.82 23.77
CA TYR A 91 -6.39 16.75 24.96
C TYR A 91 -5.41 17.92 25.07
N VAL A 92 -4.71 18.25 23.98
CA VAL A 92 -3.76 19.38 23.95
C VAL A 92 -4.49 20.70 24.23
N GLU A 93 -5.61 20.97 23.56
CA GLU A 93 -6.42 22.18 23.75
C GLU A 93 -6.87 22.33 25.21
N ALA A 94 -7.36 21.26 25.82
CA ALA A 94 -7.79 21.26 27.22
C ALA A 94 -6.64 21.53 28.21
N LYS A 95 -5.39 21.24 27.82
CA LYS A 95 -4.19 21.50 28.64
C LYS A 95 -3.60 22.88 28.41
N THR A 96 -3.71 23.43 27.21
CA THR A 96 -3.16 24.75 26.84
C THR A 96 -4.09 25.91 27.23
N ASN A 97 -5.40 25.71 27.25
CA ASN A 97 -6.38 26.74 27.64
C ASN A 97 -6.55 26.87 29.16
N LYS A 98 -5.51 26.56 29.93
CA LYS A 98 -5.49 26.58 31.40
C LYS A 98 -4.27 27.37 31.88
#